data_AF-A0A4Y7TKY8-F1
#
_entry.id   AF-A0A4Y7TKY8-F1
#
_cell.length_a   1.000
_cell.length_b   1.000
_cell.length_c   1.000
_cell.angle_alpha   90.00
_cell.angle_beta   90.00
_cell.angle_gamma   90.00
#
_symmetry.space_group_name_H-M   'P 1'
#
loop_
_entity.id
_entity.type
_entity.pdbx_description
1 polymer ?
#
loop_
_entity_poly.entity_id
_entity_poly.type
_entity_poly.pdbx_seq_one_letter_code
_entity_poly.pdbx_strand_id
1 'polypeptide(L)'
;MNIDIPPRYLDVYEEERRLPQHNLSLPYPEGSTGRYVKFTSQINMLGWNNVLNELLMLTHLAYKSKRAYVFQPYIWKWEYYPWKRSEVWNWHPHTPLSALIAGPTAGGGWPSDDPAPRSVSTDYWSIVCPKDKVKQIWTHEMKEKYNLRWDPNGKQIFDRWNQILSDDPAQCIEVIAPKRDVEDFAQVFDLWLWGSERILAMWEELRDSPVSQLLRTSPVIERNIAHNEHLFWSAGTTNTTDPFSHVFAAHIRRGDFDEACLNLANWKSTFYGWNQLPYLPDRFTVPPGGEPGKNTPENVKYYYARCLPSPETIIKRINDARDEYEKEVYGESKQQHVHTLYILTNDRSEWLDNLRTRLEAHQWRIVTSSDLVHRNSQEKDVAMATDMDLARRAAIFLGNGWSSFTSNILHRRLVDRKIPISNRFF
;
A
#
# COMPACT_ATOMS: atom_id res chain seq x y z
N MET A 1 -4.33 -28.00 -4.43
CA MET A 1 -5.49 -27.30 -3.84
C MET A 1 -6.27 -26.65 -4.96
N ASN A 2 -7.60 -26.66 -4.89
CA ASN A 2 -8.45 -26.02 -5.89
C ASN A 2 -8.32 -24.48 -5.78
N ILE A 3 -7.91 -23.81 -6.84
CA ILE A 3 -7.76 -22.34 -6.92
C ILE A 3 -9.10 -21.60 -6.89
N ASP A 4 -10.19 -22.31 -7.20
CA ASP A 4 -11.55 -21.76 -7.25
C ASP A 4 -12.23 -21.73 -5.88
N ILE A 5 -11.54 -22.15 -4.82
CA ILE A 5 -12.05 -22.07 -3.44
C ILE A 5 -11.13 -21.14 -2.64
N PRO A 6 -11.69 -20.15 -1.93
CA PRO A 6 -10.93 -19.29 -1.03
C PRO A 6 -9.99 -20.06 -0.09
N PRO A 7 -8.78 -19.56 0.16
CA PRO A 7 -7.88 -20.15 1.16
C PRO A 7 -8.47 -20.00 2.57
N ARG A 8 -8.21 -20.99 3.44
CA ARG A 8 -8.53 -20.90 4.88
C ARG A 8 -7.36 -20.37 5.72
N TYR A 9 -6.16 -20.31 5.16
CA TYR A 9 -4.94 -19.83 5.82
C TYR A 9 -4.64 -20.50 7.16
N LEU A 10 -4.96 -21.79 7.32
CA LEU A 10 -4.74 -22.50 8.59
C LEU A 10 -3.26 -22.50 8.99
N ASP A 11 -2.38 -22.72 8.02
CA ASP A 11 -0.92 -22.64 8.13
C ASP A 11 -0.46 -21.26 8.61
N VAL A 12 -0.93 -20.19 7.97
CA VAL A 12 -0.55 -18.81 8.30
C VAL A 12 -1.07 -18.41 9.69
N TYR A 13 -2.30 -18.77 10.05
CA TYR A 13 -2.82 -18.53 11.39
C TYR A 13 -2.09 -19.33 12.47
N GLU A 14 -1.65 -20.56 12.16
CA GLU A 14 -0.81 -21.32 13.08
C GLU A 14 0.55 -20.65 13.31
N GLU A 15 1.16 -20.08 12.27
CA GLU A 15 2.39 -19.29 12.39
C GLU A 15 2.18 -18.04 13.25
N GLU A 16 1.11 -17.28 13.00
CA GLU A 16 0.76 -16.11 13.82
C GLU A 16 0.56 -16.50 15.30
N ARG A 17 -0.09 -17.62 15.61
CA ARG A 17 -0.26 -18.09 17.00
C ARG A 17 1.06 -18.48 17.67
N ARG A 18 2.06 -18.91 16.91
CA ARG A 18 3.38 -19.33 17.41
C ARG A 18 4.39 -18.18 17.50
N LEU A 19 4.00 -16.94 17.20
CA LEU A 19 4.89 -15.78 17.31
C LEU A 19 5.49 -15.67 18.73
N PRO A 20 6.81 -15.43 18.88
CA PRO A 20 7.48 -15.50 20.18
C PRO A 20 6.92 -14.56 21.25
N GLN A 21 6.39 -13.40 20.84
CA GLN A 21 5.75 -12.41 21.70
C GLN A 21 4.35 -12.82 22.19
N HIS A 22 3.77 -13.89 21.66
CA HIS A 22 2.49 -14.45 22.11
C HIS A 22 2.67 -15.36 23.33
N ASN A 23 3.34 -14.82 24.35
CA ASN A 23 3.63 -15.52 25.59
C ASN A 23 3.39 -14.60 26.79
N LEU A 24 2.42 -14.96 27.63
CA LEU A 24 2.01 -14.17 28.79
C LEU A 24 3.11 -14.04 29.86
N SER A 25 4.10 -14.93 29.85
CA SER A 25 5.19 -14.96 30.84
C SER A 25 6.35 -14.04 30.50
N LEU A 26 6.32 -13.36 29.35
CA LEU A 26 7.34 -12.39 28.98
C LEU A 26 7.34 -11.18 29.93
N PRO A 27 8.52 -10.59 30.20
CA PRO A 27 8.61 -9.38 30.99
C PRO A 27 8.08 -8.17 30.21
N TYR A 28 7.81 -7.09 30.95
CA TYR A 28 7.55 -5.78 30.35
C TYR A 28 8.66 -5.41 29.33
N PRO A 29 8.32 -4.87 28.15
CA PRO A 29 7.02 -4.31 27.76
C PRO A 29 6.06 -5.30 27.07
N GLU A 30 6.32 -6.61 27.12
CA GLU A 30 5.50 -7.66 26.53
C GLU A 30 4.80 -8.51 27.61
N GLY A 31 4.15 -9.60 27.20
CA GLY A 31 3.48 -10.54 28.11
C GLY A 31 2.29 -9.94 28.85
N SER A 32 1.93 -10.57 29.98
CA SER A 32 0.74 -10.22 30.77
C SER A 32 0.77 -8.81 31.38
N THR A 33 1.93 -8.16 31.39
CA THR A 33 2.14 -6.79 31.91
C THR A 33 2.50 -5.77 30.82
N GLY A 34 2.52 -6.21 29.55
CA GLY A 34 2.87 -5.36 28.42
C GLY A 34 1.82 -4.29 28.10
N ARG A 35 2.18 -3.30 27.29
CA ARG A 35 1.25 -2.24 26.84
C ARG A 35 0.85 -2.49 25.39
N TYR A 36 -0.44 -2.40 25.11
CA TYR A 36 -1.01 -2.75 23.83
C TYR A 36 -1.93 -1.64 23.31
N VAL A 37 -2.01 -1.51 21.98
CA VAL A 37 -2.99 -0.65 21.31
C VAL A 37 -3.59 -1.35 20.10
N LYS A 38 -4.92 -1.44 20.09
CA LYS A 38 -5.70 -1.92 18.96
C LYS A 38 -6.41 -0.76 18.29
N PHE A 39 -6.29 -0.64 16.97
CA PHE A 39 -7.00 0.38 16.21
C PHE A 39 -8.17 -0.25 15.47
N THR A 40 -9.29 -0.44 16.17
CA THR A 40 -10.54 -0.89 15.54
C THR A 40 -11.10 0.19 14.59
N SER A 41 -10.67 1.45 14.74
CA SER A 41 -10.94 2.54 13.80
C SER A 41 -10.24 2.43 12.44
N GLN A 42 -9.27 1.51 12.27
CA GLN A 42 -8.52 1.37 11.01
C GLN A 42 -9.44 1.04 9.83
N ILE A 43 -9.01 1.40 8.62
CA ILE A 43 -9.74 1.11 7.38
C ILE A 43 -9.94 -0.40 7.23
N ASN A 44 -11.17 -0.75 6.84
CA ASN A 44 -11.56 -2.08 6.38
C ASN A 44 -12.52 -1.91 5.19
N MET A 45 -12.81 -3.00 4.46
CA MET A 45 -13.76 -2.99 3.33
C MET A 45 -13.48 -1.91 2.29
N LEU A 46 -12.20 -1.60 2.08
CA LEU A 46 -11.69 -0.72 1.04
C LEU A 46 -10.50 -1.40 0.37
N GLY A 47 -10.01 -0.87 -0.75
CA GLY A 47 -8.86 -1.46 -1.44
C GLY A 47 -7.64 -1.58 -0.52
N TRP A 48 -6.94 -2.72 -0.60
CA TRP A 48 -5.78 -3.07 0.22
C TRP A 48 -4.79 -1.93 0.42
N ASN A 49 -4.53 -1.14 -0.62
CA ASN A 49 -3.55 -0.07 -0.56
C ASN A 49 -3.97 1.14 0.28
N ASN A 50 -5.27 1.42 0.42
CA ASN A 50 -5.73 2.42 1.39
C ASN A 50 -5.51 1.92 2.81
N VAL A 51 -5.75 0.62 3.04
CA VAL A 51 -5.51 -0.04 4.33
C VAL A 51 -4.02 -0.04 4.65
N LEU A 52 -3.15 -0.44 3.72
CA LEU A 52 -1.71 -0.52 3.95
C LEU A 52 -1.09 0.82 4.36
N ASN A 53 -1.47 1.93 3.73
CA ASN A 53 -0.97 3.26 4.10
C ASN A 53 -1.26 3.56 5.59
N GLU A 54 -2.51 3.36 6.01
CA GLU A 54 -2.90 3.60 7.40
C GLU A 54 -2.24 2.60 8.35
N LEU A 55 -2.22 1.31 8.01
CA LEU A 55 -1.61 0.25 8.83
C LEU A 55 -0.15 0.57 9.19
N LEU A 56 0.65 1.01 8.22
CA LEU A 56 2.05 1.36 8.47
C LEU A 56 2.16 2.56 9.40
N MET A 57 1.34 3.60 9.21
CA MET A 57 1.34 4.78 10.09
C MET A 57 0.85 4.46 11.51
N LEU A 58 -0.17 3.59 11.65
CA LEU A 58 -0.68 3.13 12.94
C LEU A 58 0.33 2.25 13.67
N THR A 59 1.07 1.40 12.94
CA THR A 59 2.18 0.63 13.52
C THR A 59 3.27 1.58 14.02
N HIS A 60 3.62 2.60 13.24
CA HIS A 60 4.61 3.60 13.64
C HIS A 60 4.14 4.39 14.87
N LEU A 61 2.86 4.75 14.93
CA LEU A 61 2.25 5.39 16.09
C LEU A 61 2.30 4.51 17.35
N ALA A 62 1.99 3.22 17.23
CA ALA A 62 2.10 2.26 18.33
C ALA A 62 3.55 2.12 18.80
N TYR A 63 4.49 1.97 17.85
CA TYR A 63 5.92 1.92 18.11
C TYR A 63 6.41 3.15 18.89
N LYS A 64 6.08 4.36 18.41
CA LYS A 64 6.48 5.62 19.06
C LYS A 64 5.86 5.82 20.44
N SER A 65 4.64 5.32 20.65
CA SER A 65 3.95 5.36 21.94
C SER A 65 4.36 4.23 22.90
N LYS A 66 5.34 3.39 22.51
CA LYS A 66 5.84 2.24 23.28
C LYS A 66 4.73 1.25 23.62
N ARG A 67 3.88 0.94 22.64
CA ARG A 67 2.78 -0.01 22.73
C ARG A 67 2.88 -1.03 21.61
N ALA A 68 2.59 -2.29 21.92
CA ALA A 68 2.47 -3.34 20.93
C ALA A 68 1.26 -3.04 20.04
N TYR A 69 1.51 -2.88 18.75
CA TYR A 69 0.46 -2.78 17.76
C TYR A 69 -0.31 -4.09 17.68
N VAL A 70 -1.64 -4.03 17.74
CA VAL A 70 -2.49 -5.21 17.57
C VAL A 70 -2.87 -5.33 16.11
N PHE A 71 -2.19 -6.22 15.39
CA PHE A 71 -2.47 -6.40 13.98
C PHE A 71 -3.73 -7.24 13.76
N GLN A 72 -4.44 -6.89 12.69
CA GLN A 72 -5.76 -7.40 12.34
C GLN A 72 -5.70 -7.94 10.91
N PRO A 73 -6.49 -8.97 10.56
CA PRO A 73 -6.59 -9.43 9.18
C PRO A 73 -7.15 -8.31 8.29
N TYR A 74 -6.75 -8.29 7.02
CA TYR A 74 -7.35 -7.40 6.02
C TYR A 74 -8.73 -7.92 5.66
N ILE A 75 -9.75 -7.09 5.92
CA ILE A 75 -11.13 -7.39 5.56
C ILE A 75 -11.42 -6.77 4.20
N TRP A 76 -11.81 -7.62 3.26
CA TRP A 76 -12.03 -7.24 1.88
C TRP A 76 -13.28 -6.39 1.67
N LYS A 77 -13.17 -5.47 0.71
CA LYS A 77 -14.33 -4.95 0.00
C LYS A 77 -14.79 -6.01 -1.00
N TRP A 78 -16.10 -6.31 -1.05
CA TRP A 78 -16.64 -7.37 -1.88
C TRP A 78 -16.29 -7.23 -3.38
N GLU A 79 -16.31 -6.01 -3.90
CA GLU A 79 -16.02 -5.72 -5.31
C GLU A 79 -14.56 -6.03 -5.70
N TYR A 80 -13.67 -6.19 -4.72
CA TYR A 80 -12.26 -6.51 -4.95
C TYR A 80 -11.91 -7.97 -4.63
N TYR A 81 -12.84 -8.72 -4.03
CA TYR A 81 -12.56 -10.08 -3.61
C TYR A 81 -12.56 -11.06 -4.80
N PRO A 82 -11.55 -11.96 -4.95
CA PRO A 82 -11.41 -12.78 -6.16
C PRO A 82 -12.44 -13.90 -6.37
N TRP A 83 -13.27 -14.19 -5.36
CA TRP A 83 -14.26 -15.28 -5.40
C TRP A 83 -15.67 -14.77 -5.21
N LYS A 84 -16.65 -15.56 -5.65
CA LYS A 84 -18.07 -15.23 -5.52
C LYS A 84 -18.49 -15.29 -4.05
N ARG A 85 -19.53 -14.53 -3.71
CA ARG A 85 -20.12 -14.53 -2.35
C ARG A 85 -20.54 -15.93 -1.86
N SER A 86 -20.95 -16.82 -2.77
CA SER A 86 -21.35 -18.19 -2.45
C SER A 86 -20.18 -19.12 -2.05
N GLU A 87 -18.94 -18.71 -2.29
CA GLU A 87 -17.74 -19.55 -2.11
C GLU A 87 -16.98 -19.21 -0.82
N VAL A 88 -17.40 -18.17 -0.08
CA VAL A 88 -16.65 -17.68 1.09
C VAL A 88 -16.84 -18.55 2.32
N TRP A 89 -15.79 -18.62 3.13
CA TRP A 89 -15.84 -19.28 4.44
C TRP A 89 -16.47 -18.41 5.53
N ASN A 90 -16.34 -17.08 5.43
CA ASN A 90 -16.74 -16.13 6.45
C ASN A 90 -17.46 -14.93 5.82
N TRP A 91 -18.48 -14.42 6.52
CA TRP A 91 -19.15 -13.19 6.08
C TRP A 91 -18.30 -11.96 6.41
N HIS A 92 -17.99 -11.24 5.34
CA HIS A 92 -16.77 -10.49 5.08
C HIS A 92 -15.53 -11.38 4.93
N PRO A 93 -15.09 -11.64 3.68
CA PRO A 93 -13.86 -12.37 3.45
C PRO A 93 -12.67 -11.57 3.98
N HIS A 94 -11.68 -12.28 4.49
CA HIS A 94 -10.51 -11.66 5.09
C HIS A 94 -9.25 -12.50 4.88
N THR A 95 -8.12 -11.81 4.82
CA THR A 95 -6.79 -12.38 4.61
C THR A 95 -5.93 -12.06 5.84
N PRO A 96 -5.24 -13.03 6.46
CA PRO A 96 -4.30 -12.75 7.55
C PRO A 96 -3.27 -11.73 7.09
N LEU A 97 -2.90 -10.79 7.97
CA LEU A 97 -1.99 -9.72 7.58
C LEU A 97 -0.60 -10.27 7.17
N SER A 98 -0.15 -11.31 7.85
CA SER A 98 1.11 -12.01 7.56
C SER A 98 1.12 -12.72 6.20
N ALA A 99 -0.03 -12.94 5.56
CA ALA A 99 -0.10 -13.42 4.18
C ALA A 99 0.14 -12.28 3.15
N LEU A 100 -0.09 -11.02 3.53
CA LEU A 100 0.03 -9.86 2.62
C LEU A 100 1.36 -9.12 2.78
N ILE A 101 1.91 -9.06 3.99
CA ILE A 101 3.19 -8.41 4.29
C ILE A 101 3.94 -9.18 5.38
N ALA A 102 5.24 -8.95 5.48
CA ALA A 102 6.08 -9.39 6.58
C ALA A 102 6.80 -8.19 7.21
N GLY A 103 7.36 -8.39 8.41
CA GLY A 103 8.02 -7.34 9.19
C GLY A 103 7.21 -6.95 10.43
N PRO A 104 7.63 -5.88 11.15
CA PRO A 104 7.09 -5.57 12.46
C PRO A 104 5.57 -5.34 12.51
N THR A 105 4.99 -4.75 11.45
CA THR A 105 3.53 -4.55 11.34
C THR A 105 2.74 -5.85 11.40
N ALA A 106 3.31 -6.97 10.92
CA ALA A 106 2.70 -8.30 10.94
C ALA A 106 3.31 -9.23 12.01
N GLY A 107 3.86 -8.66 13.09
CA GLY A 107 4.41 -9.42 14.21
C GLY A 107 5.88 -9.84 14.08
N GLY A 108 6.59 -9.34 13.05
CA GLY A 108 8.05 -9.48 12.96
C GLY A 108 8.79 -8.75 14.08
N GLY A 109 10.06 -9.08 14.28
CA GLY A 109 10.92 -8.40 15.25
C GLY A 109 11.33 -6.99 14.80
N TRP A 110 11.57 -6.13 15.78
CA TRP A 110 12.27 -4.85 15.61
C TRP A 110 13.78 -5.07 15.37
N PRO A 111 14.58 -4.02 15.10
CA PRO A 111 16.03 -4.14 15.13
C PRO A 111 16.53 -4.71 16.47
N SER A 112 17.72 -5.32 16.47
CA SER A 112 18.34 -5.79 17.70
C SER A 112 18.42 -4.69 18.74
N ASP A 113 18.17 -5.05 20.00
CA ASP A 113 18.19 -4.17 21.17
C ASP A 113 17.14 -3.05 21.17
N ASP A 114 16.19 -3.04 20.23
CA ASP A 114 15.05 -2.12 20.28
C ASP A 114 14.12 -2.51 21.44
N PRO A 115 13.85 -1.61 22.40
CA PRO A 115 13.04 -1.91 23.56
C PRO A 115 11.53 -1.86 23.28
N ALA A 116 11.09 -1.55 22.06
CA ALA A 116 9.67 -1.50 21.74
C ALA A 116 9.03 -2.91 21.82
N PRO A 117 7.83 -3.04 22.38
CA PRO A 117 7.13 -4.32 22.38
C PRO A 117 6.72 -4.71 20.94
N ARG A 118 6.82 -6.00 20.59
CA ARG A 118 6.46 -6.48 19.25
C ARG A 118 4.95 -6.48 19.04
N SER A 119 4.54 -6.28 17.80
CA SER A 119 3.13 -6.34 17.41
C SER A 119 2.55 -7.73 17.68
N VAL A 120 1.29 -7.79 18.10
CA VAL A 120 0.59 -9.03 18.46
C VAL A 120 -0.67 -9.21 17.63
N SER A 121 -1.10 -10.46 17.44
CA SER A 121 -2.34 -10.73 16.72
C SER A 121 -3.57 -10.35 17.55
N THR A 122 -4.69 -10.16 16.87
CA THR A 122 -5.99 -9.95 17.54
C THR A 122 -6.40 -11.12 18.43
N ASP A 123 -6.01 -12.35 18.07
CA ASP A 123 -6.25 -13.54 18.89
C ASP A 123 -5.51 -13.46 20.23
N TYR A 124 -4.22 -13.10 20.21
CA TYR A 124 -3.44 -12.93 21.44
C TYR A 124 -3.92 -11.73 22.26
N TRP A 125 -4.26 -10.61 21.61
CA TRP A 125 -4.88 -9.45 22.25
C TRP A 125 -6.11 -9.86 23.07
N SER A 126 -6.98 -10.71 22.52
CA SER A 126 -8.21 -11.14 23.20
C SER A 126 -7.95 -11.93 24.48
N ILE A 127 -6.75 -12.50 24.63
CA ILE A 127 -6.30 -13.22 25.82
C ILE A 127 -5.69 -12.24 26.83
N VAL A 128 -4.76 -11.38 26.40
CA VAL A 128 -4.02 -10.48 27.31
C VAL A 128 -4.84 -9.25 27.72
N CYS A 129 -5.77 -8.82 26.88
CA CYS A 129 -6.64 -7.66 27.01
C CYS A 129 -8.13 -8.05 26.90
N PRO A 130 -8.69 -8.79 27.87
CA PRO A 130 -10.12 -9.07 27.92
C PRO A 130 -10.95 -7.78 28.06
N LYS A 131 -12.23 -7.84 27.67
CA LYS A 131 -13.10 -6.65 27.49
C LYS A 131 -13.15 -5.71 28.69
N ASP A 132 -13.09 -6.23 29.91
CA ASP A 132 -13.10 -5.47 31.16
C ASP A 132 -11.82 -4.66 31.41
N LYS A 133 -10.69 -5.03 30.76
CA LYS A 133 -9.42 -4.29 30.82
C LYS A 133 -9.25 -3.26 29.71
N VAL A 134 -10.12 -3.28 28.69
CA VAL A 134 -9.97 -2.43 27.51
C VAL A 134 -10.51 -1.04 27.80
N LYS A 135 -9.63 -0.04 27.72
CA LYS A 135 -10.02 1.36 27.67
C LYS A 135 -10.26 1.77 26.23
N GLN A 136 -11.46 2.30 25.95
CA GLN A 136 -11.79 2.80 24.61
C GLN A 136 -11.48 4.29 24.48
N ILE A 137 -10.90 4.67 23.33
CA ILE A 137 -10.67 6.06 22.94
C ILE A 137 -11.36 6.29 21.59
N TRP A 138 -12.29 7.25 21.54
CA TRP A 138 -13.00 7.57 20.32
C TRP A 138 -12.22 8.56 19.45
N THR A 139 -12.08 8.25 18.17
CA THR A 139 -11.33 9.10 17.24
C THR A 139 -11.97 10.49 17.07
N HIS A 140 -13.29 10.56 16.93
CA HIS A 140 -14.01 11.82 16.75
C HIS A 140 -13.87 12.77 17.93
N GLU A 141 -13.91 12.26 19.17
CA GLU A 141 -13.71 13.05 20.38
C GLU A 141 -12.30 13.66 20.42
N MET A 142 -11.27 12.88 20.06
CA MET A 142 -9.89 13.39 20.02
C MET A 142 -9.68 14.39 18.89
N LYS A 143 -10.27 14.13 17.72
CA LYS A 143 -10.23 15.05 16.59
C LYS A 143 -10.88 16.39 16.90
N GLU A 144 -12.01 16.38 17.59
CA GLU A 144 -12.70 17.59 18.04
C GLU A 144 -11.92 18.30 19.15
N LYS A 145 -11.56 17.59 20.22
CA LYS A 145 -10.88 18.15 21.39
C LYS A 145 -9.56 18.84 21.04
N TYR A 146 -8.80 18.29 20.09
CA TYR A 146 -7.48 18.81 19.71
C TYR A 146 -7.48 19.46 18.32
N ASN A 147 -8.64 19.67 17.69
CA ASN A 147 -8.79 20.27 16.37
C ASN A 147 -7.92 19.61 15.27
N LEU A 148 -7.87 18.27 15.24
CA LEU A 148 -6.96 17.53 14.36
C LEU A 148 -7.46 17.36 12.92
N ARG A 149 -8.78 17.51 12.69
CA ARG A 149 -9.41 17.23 11.36
C ARG A 149 -8.73 18.00 10.24
N TRP A 150 -8.48 19.28 10.47
CA TRP A 150 -8.00 20.23 9.46
C TRP A 150 -6.59 20.75 9.74
N ASP A 151 -5.87 20.14 10.67
CA ASP A 151 -4.50 20.53 10.99
C ASP A 151 -3.62 20.48 9.73
N PRO A 152 -3.03 21.61 9.28
CA PRO A 152 -2.32 21.66 8.00
C PRO A 152 -1.04 20.80 7.98
N ASN A 153 -0.64 20.22 9.11
CA ASN A 153 0.58 19.44 9.22
C ASN A 153 0.28 18.04 9.80
N GLY A 154 0.45 17.00 8.97
CA GLY A 154 0.26 15.61 9.38
C GLY A 154 1.11 15.18 10.58
N LYS A 155 2.26 15.83 10.78
CA LYS A 155 3.11 15.58 11.94
C LYS A 155 2.49 16.04 13.25
N GLN A 156 1.74 17.15 13.26
CA GLN A 156 1.06 17.60 14.49
C GLN A 156 -0.06 16.63 14.90
N ILE A 157 -0.78 16.08 13.91
CA ILE A 157 -1.77 15.01 14.13
C ILE A 157 -1.08 13.78 14.75
N PHE A 158 0.03 13.33 14.14
CA PHE A 158 0.80 12.20 14.64
C PHE A 158 1.31 12.43 16.06
N ASP A 159 1.98 13.56 16.31
CA ASP A 159 2.57 13.89 17.60
C ASP A 159 1.50 13.98 18.70
N ARG A 160 0.31 14.51 18.38
CA ARG A 160 -0.82 14.55 19.33
C ARG A 160 -1.32 13.16 19.68
N TRP A 161 -1.54 12.31 18.68
CA TRP A 161 -1.95 10.92 18.93
C TRP A 161 -0.87 10.15 19.69
N ASN A 162 0.39 10.37 19.38
CA ASN A 162 1.51 9.77 20.09
C ASN A 162 1.50 10.17 21.57
N GLN A 163 1.25 11.45 21.87
CA GLN A 163 1.10 11.93 23.24
C GLN A 163 -0.09 11.27 23.94
N ILE A 164 -1.28 11.25 23.32
CA ILE A 164 -2.50 10.65 23.89
C ILE A 164 -2.23 9.19 24.32
N LEU A 165 -1.60 8.41 23.46
CA LEU A 165 -1.33 6.99 23.72
C LEU A 165 -0.18 6.78 24.72
N SER A 166 0.85 7.62 24.67
CA SER A 166 2.01 7.54 25.55
C SER A 166 1.65 7.86 27.00
N ASP A 167 0.91 8.94 27.21
CA ASP A 167 0.56 9.49 28.54
C ASP A 167 -0.49 8.64 29.26
N ASP A 168 -1.28 7.84 28.52
CA ASP A 168 -2.33 7.02 29.10
C ASP A 168 -1.73 5.79 29.82
N PRO A 169 -2.01 5.59 31.13
CA PRO A 169 -1.45 4.47 31.88
C PRO A 169 -2.13 3.13 31.57
N ALA A 170 -3.25 3.12 30.84
CA ALA A 170 -3.98 1.90 30.55
C ALA A 170 -3.11 0.89 29.79
N GLN A 171 -3.16 -0.36 30.26
CA GLN A 171 -2.47 -1.48 29.63
C GLN A 171 -2.99 -1.71 28.20
N CYS A 172 -4.31 -1.77 28.08
CA CYS A 172 -5.03 -2.15 26.86
C CYS A 172 -5.85 -0.96 26.37
N ILE A 173 -5.43 -0.36 25.25
CA ILE A 173 -6.19 0.72 24.60
C ILE A 173 -6.79 0.21 23.30
N GLU A 174 -8.09 0.47 23.12
CA GLU A 174 -8.76 0.28 21.83
C GLU A 174 -9.19 1.65 21.28
N VAL A 175 -8.63 2.03 20.14
CA VAL A 175 -9.03 3.24 19.42
C VAL A 175 -10.17 2.87 18.48
N ILE A 176 -11.33 3.50 18.67
CA ILE A 176 -12.58 3.17 17.97
C ILE A 176 -13.11 4.37 17.20
N ALA A 177 -13.76 4.08 16.08
CA ALA A 177 -14.47 5.06 15.28
C ALA A 177 -15.95 5.11 15.70
N PRO A 178 -16.60 6.30 15.67
CA PRO A 178 -18.05 6.37 15.72
C PRO A 178 -18.67 5.75 14.45
N LYS A 179 -19.98 5.68 14.43
CA LYS A 179 -20.72 5.31 13.22
C LYS A 179 -20.54 6.37 12.12
N ARG A 180 -20.72 5.98 10.86
CA ARG A 180 -20.48 6.83 9.68
C ARG A 180 -21.38 8.07 9.60
N ASP A 181 -22.57 8.01 10.20
CA ASP A 181 -23.50 9.15 10.31
C ASP A 181 -22.99 10.24 11.27
N VAL A 182 -22.09 9.89 12.19
CA VAL A 182 -21.41 10.85 13.08
C VAL A 182 -20.16 11.41 12.41
N GLU A 183 -19.32 10.54 11.84
CA GLU A 183 -18.13 10.93 11.10
C GLU A 183 -17.80 9.90 10.02
N ASP A 184 -17.86 10.32 8.75
CA ASP A 184 -17.68 9.40 7.62
C ASP A 184 -16.21 8.94 7.45
N PHE A 185 -15.24 9.79 7.83
CA PHE A 185 -13.80 9.53 7.73
C PHE A 185 -13.12 9.51 9.10
N ALA A 186 -13.60 8.64 9.98
CA ALA A 186 -13.22 8.66 11.39
C ALA A 186 -11.90 7.91 11.73
N GLN A 187 -11.12 7.55 10.72
CA GLN A 187 -9.77 7.00 10.89
C GLN A 187 -8.87 7.96 11.68
N VAL A 188 -7.83 7.43 12.32
CA VAL A 188 -6.80 8.27 12.99
C VAL A 188 -6.07 9.12 11.96
N PHE A 189 -5.67 8.49 10.85
CA PHE A 189 -5.06 9.13 9.70
C PHE A 189 -6.02 9.01 8.52
N ASP A 190 -6.92 9.98 8.40
CA ASP A 190 -8.07 9.92 7.49
C ASP A 190 -7.75 10.23 6.03
N LEU A 191 -8.76 10.03 5.16
CA LEU A 191 -8.65 10.25 3.72
C LEU A 191 -8.17 11.67 3.37
N TRP A 192 -8.59 12.69 4.13
CA TRP A 192 -8.24 14.08 3.85
C TRP A 192 -6.77 14.36 4.14
N LEU A 193 -6.20 13.69 5.14
CA LEU A 193 -4.76 13.70 5.37
C LEU A 193 -4.01 13.03 4.21
N TRP A 194 -4.39 11.81 3.83
CA TRP A 194 -3.70 11.05 2.77
C TRP A 194 -3.87 11.64 1.36
N GLY A 195 -5.00 12.30 1.10
CA GLY A 195 -5.33 12.93 -0.18
C GLY A 195 -4.83 14.37 -0.32
N SER A 196 -3.87 14.80 0.50
CA SER A 196 -3.30 16.16 0.45
C SER A 196 -1.81 16.17 0.78
N GLU A 197 -1.14 17.32 0.58
CA GLU A 197 0.28 17.50 0.91
C GLU A 197 0.57 17.48 2.42
N ARG A 198 -0.47 17.54 3.27
CA ARG A 198 -0.36 17.55 4.74
C ARG A 198 0.43 16.35 5.27
N ILE A 199 0.30 15.18 4.61
CA ILE A 199 0.98 13.95 4.99
C ILE A 199 2.49 13.99 4.71
N LEU A 200 2.97 14.86 3.82
CA LEU A 200 4.39 14.91 3.43
C LEU A 200 5.31 15.28 4.61
N ALA A 201 4.79 15.97 5.62
CA ALA A 201 5.51 16.26 6.86
C ALA A 201 5.92 15.00 7.65
N MET A 202 5.25 13.86 7.41
CA MET A 202 5.59 12.57 8.01
C MET A 202 6.57 11.74 7.18
N TRP A 203 6.94 12.17 5.98
CA TRP A 203 7.70 11.33 5.05
C TRP A 203 9.03 10.86 5.64
N GLU A 204 9.89 11.79 6.06
CA GLU A 204 11.22 11.46 6.58
C GLU A 204 11.12 10.54 7.82
N GLU A 205 10.23 10.88 8.76
CA GLU A 205 10.04 10.11 10.00
C GLU A 205 9.52 8.69 9.71
N LEU A 206 8.53 8.55 8.83
CA LEU A 206 8.00 7.22 8.49
C LEU A 206 8.99 6.43 7.65
N ARG A 207 9.65 7.04 6.65
CA ARG A 207 10.65 6.40 5.78
C ARG A 207 11.76 5.79 6.62
N ASP A 208 12.29 6.53 7.60
CA ASP A 208 13.43 6.11 8.41
C ASP A 208 13.03 5.22 9.59
N SER A 209 11.73 5.09 9.87
CA SER A 209 11.23 4.24 10.95
C SER A 209 11.55 2.75 10.71
N PRO A 210 11.72 1.94 11.77
CA PRO A 210 11.82 0.49 11.66
C PRO A 210 10.63 -0.15 10.94
N VAL A 211 9.44 0.46 11.01
CA VAL A 211 8.24 -0.03 10.31
C VAL A 211 8.47 -0.06 8.80
N SER A 212 9.02 1.01 8.23
CA SER A 212 9.32 1.06 6.79
C SER A 212 10.58 0.27 6.44
N GLN A 213 11.65 0.43 7.21
CA GLN A 213 12.96 -0.20 6.92
C GLN A 213 12.93 -1.73 7.02
N LEU A 214 12.05 -2.28 7.86
CA LEU A 214 11.87 -3.73 8.05
C LEU A 214 10.60 -4.26 7.38
N LEU A 215 9.87 -3.45 6.59
CA LEU A 215 8.76 -3.94 5.80
C LEU A 215 9.28 -4.92 4.74
N ARG A 216 8.71 -6.13 4.70
CA ARG A 216 9.10 -7.20 3.79
C ARG A 216 7.90 -7.79 3.08
N THR A 217 8.19 -8.50 2.01
CA THR A 217 7.21 -9.29 1.26
C THR A 217 6.89 -10.56 2.05
N SER A 218 5.62 -10.96 2.08
CA SER A 218 5.23 -12.18 2.81
C SER A 218 5.76 -13.45 2.12
N PRO A 219 5.93 -14.58 2.85
CA PRO A 219 6.30 -15.85 2.24
C PRO A 219 5.34 -16.34 1.15
N VAL A 220 4.04 -16.03 1.28
CA VAL A 220 3.02 -16.36 0.26
C VAL A 220 3.30 -15.63 -1.04
N ILE A 221 3.61 -14.34 -0.96
CA ILE A 221 3.92 -13.51 -2.13
C ILE A 221 5.28 -13.87 -2.71
N GLU A 222 6.32 -14.06 -1.88
CA GLU A 222 7.65 -14.47 -2.36
C GLU A 222 7.58 -15.78 -3.15
N ARG A 223 6.80 -16.75 -2.68
CA ARG A 223 6.55 -17.99 -3.42
C ARG A 223 5.88 -17.75 -4.78
N ASN A 224 4.87 -16.88 -4.83
CA ASN A 224 4.19 -16.52 -6.08
C ASN A 224 5.14 -15.84 -7.07
N ILE A 225 6.01 -14.94 -6.57
CA ILE A 225 7.06 -14.29 -7.37
C ILE A 225 8.03 -15.32 -7.91
N ALA A 226 8.56 -16.20 -7.05
CA ALA A 226 9.52 -17.24 -7.46
C ALA A 226 8.95 -18.15 -8.56
N HIS A 227 7.65 -18.46 -8.54
CA HIS A 227 7.00 -19.22 -9.60
C HIS A 227 6.96 -18.49 -10.94
N ASN A 228 6.85 -17.16 -10.92
CA ASN A 228 6.65 -16.31 -12.09
C ASN A 228 7.93 -15.57 -12.53
N GLU A 229 9.02 -15.68 -11.76
CA GLU A 229 10.28 -14.98 -12.02
C GLU A 229 10.82 -15.27 -13.42
N HIS A 230 10.63 -16.50 -13.92
CA HIS A 230 10.97 -16.95 -15.27
C HIS A 230 10.45 -16.01 -16.39
N LEU A 231 9.31 -15.33 -16.18
CA LEU A 231 8.72 -14.37 -17.12
C LEU A 231 9.57 -13.09 -17.29
N PHE A 232 10.44 -12.80 -16.32
CA PHE A 232 11.26 -11.58 -16.27
C PHE A 232 12.73 -11.83 -16.59
N TRP A 233 13.15 -13.04 -16.96
CA TRP A 233 14.52 -13.29 -17.41
C TRP A 233 14.70 -12.94 -18.88
N SER A 234 15.83 -12.32 -19.23
CA SER A 234 16.21 -12.01 -20.61
C SER A 234 17.11 -13.08 -21.22
N ALA A 235 17.05 -13.26 -22.54
CA ALA A 235 17.98 -14.13 -23.25
C ALA A 235 19.38 -13.49 -23.24
N GLY A 236 20.33 -14.09 -22.51
CA GLY A 236 21.70 -13.58 -22.40
C GLY A 236 22.06 -12.97 -21.04
N THR A 237 21.09 -12.80 -20.13
CA THR A 237 21.40 -12.58 -18.71
C THR A 237 21.80 -13.92 -18.08
N THR A 238 22.99 -14.01 -17.49
CA THR A 238 23.36 -15.16 -16.66
C THR A 238 22.47 -15.22 -15.42
N ASN A 239 22.26 -16.39 -14.80
CA ASN A 239 21.53 -16.56 -13.53
C ASN A 239 22.11 -15.78 -12.33
N THR A 240 23.06 -14.87 -12.55
CA THR A 240 23.77 -14.08 -11.54
C THR A 240 23.34 -12.60 -11.53
N THR A 241 22.56 -12.14 -12.51
CA THR A 241 22.05 -10.75 -12.58
C THR A 241 20.61 -10.66 -12.12
N ASP A 242 20.25 -9.60 -11.39
CA ASP A 242 18.87 -9.32 -10.95
C ASP A 242 17.90 -9.28 -12.16
N PRO A 243 16.90 -10.17 -12.24
CA PRO A 243 15.98 -10.21 -13.37
C PRO A 243 15.13 -8.95 -13.50
N PHE A 244 15.01 -8.12 -12.47
CA PHE A 244 14.20 -6.91 -12.51
C PHE A 244 14.96 -5.66 -12.98
N SER A 245 16.28 -5.76 -13.16
CA SER A 245 17.16 -4.65 -13.58
C SER A 245 16.89 -4.12 -15.00
N HIS A 246 16.19 -4.90 -15.83
CA HIS A 246 15.81 -4.55 -17.20
C HIS A 246 14.28 -4.44 -17.38
N VAL A 247 13.54 -4.40 -16.26
CA VAL A 247 12.08 -4.34 -16.23
C VAL A 247 11.59 -2.91 -15.99
N PHE A 248 10.66 -2.46 -16.83
CA PHE A 248 9.81 -1.31 -16.62
C PHE A 248 8.45 -1.81 -16.13
N ALA A 249 7.99 -1.39 -14.96
CA ALA A 249 6.64 -1.69 -14.47
C ALA A 249 5.69 -0.50 -14.71
N ALA A 250 4.52 -0.74 -15.30
CA ALA A 250 3.51 0.27 -15.58
C ALA A 250 2.16 -0.12 -14.97
N HIS A 251 1.71 0.62 -13.96
CA HIS A 251 0.37 0.50 -13.40
C HIS A 251 -0.63 1.28 -14.26
N ILE A 252 -1.36 0.54 -15.10
CA ILE A 252 -2.38 1.08 -16.02
C ILE A 252 -3.75 0.68 -15.48
N ARG A 253 -4.33 1.57 -14.68
CA ARG A 253 -5.66 1.37 -14.09
C ARG A 253 -6.74 1.72 -15.11
N ARG A 254 -7.64 0.77 -15.37
CA ARG A 254 -8.80 0.95 -16.25
C ARG A 254 -10.04 0.23 -15.70
N GLY A 255 -11.22 0.55 -16.25
CA GLY A 255 -12.51 -0.02 -15.82
C GLY A 255 -13.46 1.06 -15.29
N ASP A 256 -13.82 0.97 -14.00
CA ASP A 256 -14.68 1.90 -13.23
C ASP A 256 -14.09 3.31 -13.05
N PHE A 257 -12.96 3.59 -13.72
CA PHE A 257 -12.10 4.72 -13.42
C PHE A 257 -12.56 6.03 -14.08
N ASP A 258 -13.51 5.99 -15.00
CA ASP A 258 -14.12 7.20 -15.56
C ASP A 258 -14.79 8.04 -14.45
N GLU A 259 -15.67 7.42 -13.67
CA GLU A 259 -16.32 8.06 -12.52
C GLU A 259 -15.29 8.49 -11.46
N ALA A 260 -14.28 7.66 -11.20
CA ALA A 260 -13.21 8.01 -10.27
C ALA A 260 -12.44 9.26 -10.73
N CYS A 261 -12.06 9.36 -12.01
CA CYS A 261 -11.37 10.52 -12.56
C CYS A 261 -12.25 11.79 -12.54
N LEU A 262 -13.54 11.65 -12.85
CA LEU A 262 -14.49 12.76 -12.73
C LEU A 262 -14.60 13.24 -11.27
N ASN A 263 -14.67 12.31 -10.30
CA ASN A 263 -14.71 12.65 -8.88
C ASN A 263 -13.42 13.37 -8.44
N LEU A 264 -12.24 12.87 -8.84
CA LEU A 264 -10.96 13.52 -8.56
C LEU A 264 -10.91 14.95 -9.13
N ALA A 265 -11.41 15.13 -10.35
CA ALA A 265 -11.51 16.44 -10.97
C ALA A 265 -12.47 17.36 -10.20
N ASN A 266 -13.68 16.88 -9.89
CA ASN A 266 -14.70 17.65 -9.16
C ASN A 266 -14.24 18.08 -7.77
N TRP A 267 -13.50 17.22 -7.07
CA TRP A 267 -12.95 17.52 -5.74
C TRP A 267 -11.62 18.26 -5.77
N LYS A 268 -11.11 18.64 -6.96
CA LYS A 268 -9.84 19.34 -7.13
C LYS A 268 -8.68 18.61 -6.42
N SER A 269 -8.70 17.27 -6.47
CA SER A 269 -7.75 16.43 -5.75
C SER A 269 -6.32 16.62 -6.26
N THR A 270 -5.35 16.63 -5.34
CA THR A 270 -3.92 16.49 -5.67
C THR A 270 -3.59 15.01 -5.89
N PHE A 271 -2.33 14.70 -6.24
CA PHE A 271 -1.84 13.32 -6.17
C PHE A 271 -1.98 12.76 -4.75
N TYR A 272 -2.00 11.43 -4.64
CA TYR A 272 -2.25 10.76 -3.37
C TYR A 272 -0.94 10.50 -2.61
N GLY A 273 -0.93 10.80 -1.31
CA GLY A 273 0.14 10.40 -0.40
C GLY A 273 1.52 10.81 -0.87
N TRP A 274 2.41 9.83 -0.96
CA TRP A 274 3.83 10.02 -1.28
C TRP A 274 4.08 10.38 -2.74
N ASN A 275 3.10 10.20 -3.64
CA ASN A 275 3.23 10.61 -5.04
C ASN A 275 3.38 12.14 -5.20
N GLN A 276 3.13 12.91 -4.14
CA GLN A 276 3.29 14.36 -4.09
C GLN A 276 4.70 14.83 -3.67
N LEU A 277 5.62 13.91 -3.35
CA LEU A 277 6.95 14.29 -2.86
C LEU A 277 7.65 15.22 -3.86
N PRO A 278 8.17 16.38 -3.41
CA PRO A 278 8.57 17.45 -4.32
C PRO A 278 9.80 17.07 -5.17
N TYR A 279 10.67 16.19 -4.69
CA TYR A 279 11.86 15.78 -5.46
C TYR A 279 11.53 14.76 -6.57
N LEU A 280 10.29 14.32 -6.71
CA LEU A 280 9.89 13.43 -7.80
C LEU A 280 9.77 14.20 -9.13
N PRO A 281 10.09 13.56 -10.27
CA PRO A 281 10.13 14.24 -11.57
C PRO A 281 8.75 14.75 -12.00
N ASP A 282 7.71 13.98 -11.69
CA ASP A 282 6.38 14.19 -12.22
C ASP A 282 5.47 14.77 -11.15
N ARG A 283 5.00 15.99 -11.39
CA ARG A 283 4.17 16.73 -10.44
C ARG A 283 2.80 17.05 -11.03
N PHE A 284 1.83 17.19 -10.14
CA PHE A 284 0.49 17.64 -10.49
C PHE A 284 0.14 18.93 -9.76
N THR A 285 0.06 20.01 -10.53
CA THR A 285 -0.49 21.28 -10.05
C THR A 285 -1.98 21.32 -10.35
N VAL A 286 -2.79 21.49 -9.31
CA VAL A 286 -4.24 21.66 -9.44
C VAL A 286 -4.51 22.94 -10.23
N PRO A 287 -5.25 22.87 -11.36
CA PRO A 287 -5.53 24.05 -12.17
C PRO A 287 -6.43 25.05 -11.41
N PRO A 288 -6.28 26.36 -11.66
CA PRO A 288 -7.13 27.38 -11.04
C PRO A 288 -8.58 27.27 -11.54
N GLY A 289 -9.51 27.89 -10.81
CA GLY A 289 -10.95 27.85 -11.10
C GLY A 289 -11.67 26.63 -10.50
N GLY A 290 -12.99 26.59 -10.68
CA GLY A 290 -13.88 25.57 -10.08
C GLY A 290 -14.00 25.65 -8.56
N GLU A 291 -15.00 24.95 -8.03
CA GLU A 291 -15.29 24.81 -6.59
C GLU A 291 -15.22 23.33 -6.18
N PRO A 292 -14.91 22.98 -4.92
CA PRO A 292 -15.00 21.60 -4.45
C PRO A 292 -16.38 21.01 -4.72
N GLY A 293 -16.43 19.90 -5.44
CA GLY A 293 -17.66 19.23 -5.90
C GLY A 293 -18.14 19.67 -7.29
N LYS A 294 -17.57 20.73 -7.90
CA LYS A 294 -17.92 21.20 -9.24
C LYS A 294 -16.75 21.90 -9.94
N ASN A 295 -16.19 21.26 -10.96
CA ASN A 295 -15.05 21.81 -11.72
C ASN A 295 -15.43 22.32 -13.13
N THR A 296 -14.53 23.05 -13.78
CA THR A 296 -14.72 23.50 -15.18
C THR A 296 -14.46 22.35 -16.17
N PRO A 297 -15.09 22.35 -17.36
CA PRO A 297 -14.83 21.35 -18.39
C PRO A 297 -13.35 21.24 -18.77
N GLU A 298 -12.63 22.36 -18.81
CA GLU A 298 -11.20 22.41 -19.12
C GLU A 298 -10.37 21.71 -18.04
N ASN A 299 -10.72 21.93 -16.77
CA ASN A 299 -10.07 21.28 -15.65
C ASN A 299 -10.38 19.78 -15.64
N VAL A 300 -11.63 19.38 -15.88
CA VAL A 300 -11.98 17.96 -16.03
C VAL A 300 -11.13 17.30 -17.11
N LYS A 301 -11.00 17.91 -18.29
CA LYS A 301 -10.13 17.40 -19.37
C LYS A 301 -8.65 17.30 -18.94
N TYR A 302 -8.15 18.28 -18.18
CA TYR A 302 -6.79 18.28 -17.66
C TYR A 302 -6.52 17.12 -16.69
N TYR A 303 -7.47 16.80 -15.81
CA TYR A 303 -7.39 15.62 -14.94
C TYR A 303 -7.42 14.33 -15.75
N TYR A 304 -8.34 14.20 -16.70
CA TYR A 304 -8.50 13.01 -17.53
C TYR A 304 -7.27 12.65 -18.35
N ALA A 305 -6.53 13.65 -18.85
CA ALA A 305 -5.30 13.43 -19.62
C ALA A 305 -4.23 12.63 -18.85
N ARG A 306 -4.30 12.62 -17.51
CA ARG A 306 -3.37 11.92 -16.63
C ARG A 306 -4.01 10.77 -15.87
N CYS A 307 -5.25 10.96 -15.45
CA CYS A 307 -5.98 9.98 -14.65
C CYS A 307 -6.42 8.76 -15.49
N LEU A 308 -6.86 9.01 -16.73
CA LEU A 308 -7.29 7.98 -17.69
C LEU A 308 -6.69 8.28 -19.09
N PRO A 309 -5.35 8.17 -19.24
CA PRO A 309 -4.66 8.60 -20.45
C PRO A 309 -5.01 7.75 -21.66
N SER A 310 -4.92 8.35 -22.86
CA SER A 310 -5.11 7.62 -24.13
C SER A 310 -3.96 6.62 -24.38
N PRO A 311 -4.16 5.58 -25.19
CA PRO A 311 -3.09 4.67 -25.59
C PRO A 311 -1.83 5.37 -26.15
N GLU A 312 -2.00 6.41 -26.96
CA GLU A 312 -0.90 7.21 -27.53
C GLU A 312 -0.09 7.90 -26.41
N THR A 313 -0.81 8.46 -25.44
CA THR A 313 -0.23 9.14 -24.28
C THR A 313 0.54 8.13 -23.42
N ILE A 314 -0.02 6.94 -23.21
CA ILE A 314 0.62 5.84 -22.47
C ILE A 314 1.92 5.42 -23.15
N ILE A 315 1.88 5.11 -24.45
CA ILE A 315 3.05 4.66 -25.21
C ILE A 315 4.15 5.72 -25.19
N LYS A 316 3.78 6.99 -25.47
CA LYS A 316 4.73 8.09 -25.44
C LYS A 316 5.39 8.19 -24.07
N ARG A 317 4.58 8.15 -23.00
CA ARG A 317 5.06 8.29 -21.64
C ARG A 317 6.00 7.17 -21.21
N ILE A 318 5.70 5.93 -21.57
CA ILE A 318 6.56 4.77 -21.27
C ILE A 318 7.91 4.90 -21.98
N ASN A 319 7.92 5.27 -23.26
CA ASN A 319 9.14 5.45 -24.01
C ASN A 319 9.98 6.63 -23.50
N ASP A 320 9.37 7.81 -23.30
CA ASP A 320 10.05 8.97 -22.73
C ASP A 320 10.68 8.63 -21.36
N ALA A 321 9.93 7.93 -20.51
CA ALA A 321 10.40 7.55 -19.18
C ALA A 321 11.56 6.57 -19.20
N ARG A 322 11.57 5.61 -20.13
CA ARG A 322 12.72 4.73 -20.36
C ARG A 322 13.93 5.56 -20.79
N ASP A 323 13.75 6.41 -21.80
CA ASP A 323 14.86 7.14 -22.41
C ASP A 323 15.49 8.13 -21.42
N GLU A 324 14.68 8.82 -20.60
CA GLU A 324 15.16 9.70 -19.53
C GLU A 324 15.92 8.92 -18.44
N TYR A 325 15.40 7.78 -17.99
CA TYR A 325 16.08 6.93 -17.00
C TYR A 325 17.39 6.37 -17.54
N GLU A 326 17.40 5.84 -18.77
CA GLU A 326 18.60 5.26 -19.36
C GLU A 326 19.68 6.31 -19.57
N LYS A 327 19.29 7.53 -19.98
CA LYS A 327 20.22 8.65 -20.07
C LYS A 327 20.83 9.01 -18.71
N GLU A 328 20.05 9.01 -17.63
CA GLU A 328 20.55 9.34 -16.29
C GLU A 328 21.46 8.24 -15.71
N VAL A 329 21.12 6.97 -15.93
CA VAL A 329 21.84 5.84 -15.31
C VAL A 329 23.01 5.33 -16.15
N TYR A 330 22.87 5.33 -17.48
CA TYR A 330 23.84 4.74 -18.41
C TYR A 330 24.50 5.77 -19.34
N GLY A 331 24.08 7.05 -19.29
CA GLY A 331 24.60 8.10 -20.17
C GLY A 331 24.08 7.99 -21.61
N GLU A 332 24.81 8.57 -22.57
CA GLU A 332 24.48 8.49 -24.00
C GLU A 332 24.90 7.13 -24.59
N SER A 333 24.22 6.07 -24.15
CA SER A 333 24.36 4.72 -24.70
C SER A 333 23.35 4.51 -25.84
N LYS A 334 23.75 3.77 -26.88
CA LYS A 334 22.81 3.26 -27.91
C LYS A 334 22.21 1.90 -27.54
N GLN A 335 22.66 1.29 -26.44
CA GLN A 335 22.15 0.01 -25.98
C GLN A 335 20.90 0.23 -25.15
N GLN A 336 19.81 -0.44 -25.52
CA GLN A 336 18.60 -0.48 -24.71
C GLN A 336 18.83 -1.45 -23.54
N HIS A 337 18.80 -0.94 -22.32
CA HIS A 337 19.03 -1.71 -21.09
C HIS A 337 17.72 -2.18 -20.47
N VAL A 338 16.64 -1.41 -20.62
CA VAL A 338 15.30 -1.72 -20.13
C VAL A 338 14.41 -2.06 -21.32
N HIS A 339 14.01 -3.33 -21.41
CA HIS A 339 13.33 -3.86 -22.60
C HIS A 339 12.13 -4.76 -22.28
N THR A 340 11.92 -5.11 -21.02
CA THR A 340 10.74 -5.85 -20.58
C THR A 340 9.77 -4.89 -19.92
N LEU A 341 8.55 -4.77 -20.44
CA LEU A 341 7.47 -3.97 -19.86
C LEU A 341 6.47 -4.87 -19.15
N TYR A 342 6.37 -4.68 -17.83
CA TYR A 342 5.37 -5.32 -16.99
C TYR A 342 4.15 -4.41 -16.82
N ILE A 343 3.00 -4.80 -17.36
CA ILE A 343 1.75 -4.03 -17.28
C ILE A 343 0.88 -4.58 -16.15
N LEU A 344 0.72 -3.78 -15.10
CA LEU A 344 -0.12 -4.08 -13.96
C LEU A 344 -1.50 -3.49 -14.19
N THR A 345 -2.48 -4.33 -14.50
CA THR A 345 -3.82 -3.89 -14.87
C THR A 345 -4.89 -4.92 -14.52
N ASN A 346 -6.08 -4.41 -14.21
CA ASN A 346 -7.29 -5.21 -14.05
C ASN A 346 -8.10 -5.33 -15.35
N ASP A 347 -7.68 -4.67 -16.43
CA ASP A 347 -8.33 -4.74 -17.74
C ASP A 347 -7.98 -6.07 -18.44
N ARG A 348 -8.95 -6.65 -19.14
CA ARG A 348 -8.80 -7.88 -19.95
C ARG A 348 -9.51 -7.76 -21.31
N SER A 349 -9.78 -6.52 -21.73
CA SER A 349 -10.52 -6.20 -22.95
C SER A 349 -9.59 -6.07 -24.15
N GLU A 350 -10.19 -6.03 -25.36
CA GLU A 350 -9.48 -5.79 -26.62
C GLU A 350 -8.67 -4.49 -26.62
N TRP A 351 -9.02 -3.52 -25.76
CA TRP A 351 -8.24 -2.31 -25.58
C TRP A 351 -6.81 -2.63 -25.11
N LEU A 352 -6.66 -3.57 -24.17
CA LEU A 352 -5.36 -3.97 -23.65
C LEU A 352 -4.56 -4.72 -24.72
N ASP A 353 -5.22 -5.60 -25.49
CA ASP A 353 -4.60 -6.33 -26.60
C ASP A 353 -4.06 -5.37 -27.68
N ASN A 354 -4.83 -4.32 -27.99
CA ASN A 354 -4.40 -3.27 -28.91
C ASN A 354 -3.20 -2.49 -28.37
N LEU A 355 -3.24 -2.10 -27.08
CA LEU A 355 -2.13 -1.39 -26.43
C LEU A 355 -0.85 -2.25 -26.44
N ARG A 356 -0.97 -3.54 -26.09
CA ARG A 356 0.12 -4.52 -26.12
C ARG A 356 0.75 -4.59 -27.51
N THR A 357 -0.05 -4.80 -28.55
CA THR A 357 0.41 -4.87 -29.95
C THR A 357 1.20 -3.63 -30.35
N ARG A 358 0.73 -2.44 -29.95
CA ARG A 358 1.41 -1.19 -30.26
C ARG A 358 2.72 -1.04 -29.49
N LEU A 359 2.79 -1.45 -28.23
CA LEU A 359 4.04 -1.41 -27.45
C LEU A 359 5.08 -2.40 -27.98
N GLU A 360 4.65 -3.58 -28.46
CA GLU A 360 5.54 -4.54 -29.13
C GLU A 360 6.18 -3.94 -30.39
N ALA A 361 5.46 -3.09 -31.14
CA ALA A 361 6.03 -2.34 -32.26
C ALA A 361 7.11 -1.32 -31.85
N HIS A 362 7.16 -0.94 -30.57
CA HIS A 362 8.22 -0.15 -29.95
C HIS A 362 9.32 -1.02 -29.29
N GLN A 363 9.44 -2.29 -29.72
CA GLN A 363 10.47 -3.25 -29.29
C GLN A 363 10.40 -3.66 -27.81
N TRP A 364 9.24 -3.51 -27.18
CA TRP A 364 9.02 -3.99 -25.82
C TRP A 364 8.66 -5.48 -25.81
N ARG A 365 9.29 -6.24 -24.91
CA ARG A 365 8.76 -7.55 -24.48
C ARG A 365 7.69 -7.30 -23.41
N ILE A 366 6.46 -7.72 -23.66
CA ILE A 366 5.34 -7.46 -22.75
C ILE A 366 5.08 -8.66 -21.84
N VAL A 367 4.92 -8.36 -20.55
CA VAL A 367 4.37 -9.25 -19.52
C VAL A 367 3.23 -8.49 -18.84
N THR A 368 2.12 -9.14 -18.51
CA THR A 368 1.01 -8.49 -17.81
C THR A 368 0.62 -9.24 -16.54
N SER A 369 -0.19 -8.63 -15.67
CA SER A 369 -0.74 -9.32 -14.49
C SER A 369 -1.52 -10.59 -14.86
N SER A 370 -2.09 -10.68 -16.08
CA SER A 370 -2.80 -11.89 -16.52
C SER A 370 -1.87 -13.02 -16.98
N ASP A 371 -0.60 -12.71 -17.26
CA ASP A 371 0.42 -13.73 -17.60
C ASP A 371 0.95 -14.44 -16.34
N LEU A 372 0.73 -13.86 -15.15
CA LEU A 372 1.10 -14.49 -13.88
C LEU A 372 0.26 -15.74 -13.60
N VAL A 373 0.93 -16.83 -13.27
CA VAL A 373 0.31 -18.10 -12.89
C VAL A 373 0.31 -18.22 -11.37
N HIS A 374 -0.88 -18.30 -10.79
CA HIS A 374 -1.09 -18.60 -9.37
C HIS A 374 -1.36 -20.10 -9.21
N ARG A 375 -0.56 -20.81 -8.39
CA ARG A 375 -0.64 -22.28 -8.28
C ARG A 375 -1.66 -22.77 -7.25
N ASN A 376 -2.13 -21.89 -6.38
CA ASN A 376 -3.10 -22.20 -5.33
C ASN A 376 -3.92 -20.95 -4.98
N SER A 377 -4.95 -21.14 -4.15
CA SER A 377 -5.85 -20.07 -3.76
C SER A 377 -5.21 -19.01 -2.86
N GLN A 378 -4.18 -19.32 -2.06
CA GLN A 378 -3.44 -18.29 -1.32
C GLN A 378 -2.73 -17.32 -2.28
N GLU A 379 -2.03 -17.84 -3.28
CA GLU A 379 -1.33 -17.03 -4.30
C GLU A 379 -2.31 -16.15 -5.10
N LYS A 380 -3.50 -16.67 -5.41
CA LYS A 380 -4.58 -15.90 -6.07
C LYS A 380 -5.14 -14.80 -5.17
N ASP A 381 -5.31 -15.07 -3.88
CA ASP A 381 -5.86 -14.10 -2.92
C ASP A 381 -4.93 -12.89 -2.75
N VAL A 382 -3.60 -13.12 -2.76
CA VAL A 382 -2.58 -12.07 -2.59
C VAL A 382 -2.03 -11.53 -3.92
N ALA A 383 -2.71 -11.79 -5.04
CA ALA A 383 -2.22 -11.42 -6.37
C ALA A 383 -1.91 -9.92 -6.50
N MET A 384 -2.73 -9.04 -5.90
CA MET A 384 -2.49 -7.60 -5.96
C MET A 384 -1.20 -7.18 -5.25
N ALA A 385 -0.81 -7.88 -4.18
CA ALA A 385 0.41 -7.60 -3.44
C ALA A 385 1.64 -8.22 -4.14
N THR A 386 1.42 -9.27 -4.94
CA THR A 386 2.42 -9.81 -5.87
C THR A 386 2.76 -8.79 -6.95
N ASP A 387 1.73 -8.22 -7.60
CA ASP A 387 1.85 -7.11 -8.53
C ASP A 387 2.68 -5.94 -7.93
N MET A 388 2.33 -5.51 -6.71
CA MET A 388 3.04 -4.45 -6.02
C MET A 388 4.53 -4.75 -5.82
N ASP A 389 4.89 -5.98 -5.46
CA ASP A 389 6.28 -6.33 -5.20
C ASP A 389 7.12 -6.46 -6.49
N LEU A 390 6.53 -6.97 -7.57
CA LEU A 390 7.16 -6.97 -8.89
C LEU A 390 7.45 -5.54 -9.37
N ALA A 391 6.49 -4.61 -9.21
CA ALA A 391 6.69 -3.20 -9.53
C ALA A 391 7.71 -2.50 -8.63
N ARG A 392 7.80 -2.89 -7.35
CA ARG A 392 8.86 -2.39 -6.44
C ARG A 392 10.24 -2.79 -6.94
N ARG A 393 10.43 -4.04 -7.37
CA ARG A 393 11.74 -4.58 -7.79
C ARG A 393 12.22 -3.99 -9.12
N ALA A 394 11.29 -3.70 -10.04
CA ALA A 394 11.58 -3.17 -11.39
C ALA A 394 12.59 -2.02 -11.40
N ALA A 395 13.34 -1.87 -12.51
CA ALA A 395 14.22 -0.73 -12.71
C ALA A 395 13.42 0.57 -12.69
N ILE A 396 12.37 0.65 -13.52
CA ILE A 396 11.50 1.83 -13.64
C ILE A 396 10.08 1.46 -13.21
N PHE A 397 9.38 2.37 -12.55
CA PHE A 397 7.96 2.25 -12.24
C PHE A 397 7.21 3.50 -12.73
N LEU A 398 6.15 3.31 -13.52
CA LEU A 398 5.18 4.32 -13.91
C LEU A 398 3.83 3.97 -13.30
N GLY A 399 3.20 4.89 -12.58
CA GLY A 399 1.86 4.68 -12.04
C GLY A 399 0.92 5.84 -12.20
N ASN A 400 -0.32 5.66 -11.74
CA ASN A 400 -1.29 6.74 -11.63
C ASN A 400 -1.06 7.53 -10.33
N GLY A 401 -0.83 8.84 -10.41
CA GLY A 401 -0.47 9.68 -9.27
C GLY A 401 -1.56 9.82 -8.19
N TRP A 402 -2.83 9.58 -8.52
CA TRP A 402 -3.94 9.57 -7.54
C TRP A 402 -4.15 8.21 -6.87
N SER A 403 -3.45 7.16 -7.29
CA SER A 403 -3.67 5.83 -6.76
C SER A 403 -2.85 5.59 -5.49
N SER A 404 -3.52 5.13 -4.42
CA SER A 404 -2.86 4.61 -3.23
C SER A 404 -2.01 3.36 -3.53
N PHE A 405 -2.34 2.59 -4.57
CA PHE A 405 -1.53 1.49 -5.08
C PHE A 405 -0.15 1.96 -5.53
N THR A 406 -0.13 3.02 -6.36
CA THR A 406 1.10 3.68 -6.79
C THR A 406 1.88 4.24 -5.59
N SER A 407 1.19 4.90 -4.64
CA SER A 407 1.83 5.52 -3.47
C SER A 407 2.55 4.50 -2.56
N ASN A 408 1.97 3.30 -2.35
CA ASN A 408 2.64 2.26 -1.56
C ASN A 408 3.82 1.62 -2.28
N ILE A 409 3.73 1.43 -3.60
CA ILE A 409 4.88 0.94 -4.39
C ILE A 409 6.02 1.96 -4.31
N LEU A 410 5.70 3.25 -4.51
CA LEU A 410 6.64 4.34 -4.40
C LEU A 410 7.31 4.39 -3.02
N HIS A 411 6.53 4.30 -1.93
CA HIS A 411 7.05 4.27 -0.56
C HIS A 411 8.16 3.21 -0.43
N ARG A 412 7.88 1.97 -0.84
CA ARG A 412 8.85 0.88 -0.74
C ARG A 412 10.04 1.08 -1.68
N ARG A 413 9.82 1.54 -2.91
CA ARG A 413 10.91 1.84 -3.87
C ARG A 413 11.87 2.89 -3.32
N LEU A 414 11.37 3.93 -2.69
CA LEU A 414 12.20 4.98 -2.08
C LEU A 414 12.92 4.50 -0.83
N VAL A 415 12.29 3.64 -0.02
CA VAL A 415 12.96 2.94 1.10
C VAL A 415 14.09 2.04 0.60
N ASP A 416 13.87 1.34 -0.53
CA ASP A 416 14.89 0.56 -1.25
C ASP A 416 15.93 1.43 -1.98
N ARG A 417 15.85 2.76 -1.83
CA ARG A 417 16.75 3.75 -2.43
C ARG A 417 16.76 3.75 -3.95
N LYS A 418 15.65 3.36 -4.60
CA LYS A 418 15.46 3.61 -6.04
C LYS A 418 15.47 5.13 -6.28
N ILE A 419 16.25 5.56 -7.27
CA ILE A 419 16.46 6.97 -7.58
C ILE A 419 15.16 7.66 -8.06
N PRO A 420 14.98 8.97 -7.84
CA PRO A 420 13.75 9.67 -8.19
C PRO A 420 13.32 9.50 -9.65
N ILE A 421 14.24 9.58 -10.62
CA ILE A 421 13.92 9.45 -12.06
C ILE A 421 13.31 8.09 -12.42
N SER A 422 13.54 7.06 -11.61
CA SER A 422 12.97 5.73 -11.82
C SER A 422 11.52 5.59 -11.37
N ASN A 423 10.93 6.64 -10.80
CA ASN A 423 9.57 6.67 -10.27
C ASN A 423 8.76 7.74 -10.99
N ARG A 424 7.84 7.31 -11.85
CA ARG A 424 7.14 8.16 -12.81
C ARG A 424 5.64 8.10 -12.59
N PHE A 425 4.96 9.18 -12.98
CA PHE A 425 3.51 9.26 -12.96
C PHE A 425 2.95 9.77 -14.29
N PHE A 426 1.70 9.38 -14.55
CA PHE A 426 0.85 10.04 -15.53
C PHE A 426 0.43 11.42 -15.02
#